data_AF-A0A4Q2XYL9-F1
#
_entry.id   AF-A0A4Q2XYL9-F1
#
_cell.length_a   1.000
_cell.length_b   1.000
_cell.length_c   1.000
_cell.angle_alpha   90.00
_cell.angle_beta   90.00
_cell.angle_gamma   90.00
#
_symmetry.space_group_name_H-M   'P 1'
#
loop_
_entity.id
_entity.type
_entity.pdbx_description
1 polymer ?
#
loop_
_entity_poly.entity_id
_entity_poly.type
_entity_poly.pdbx_seq_one_letter_code
_entity_poly.pdbx_strand_id
1 'polypeptide(L)'
;MFYQLGGANQWTGNYTIDATNGGNSQFVEIKTPSAISTLTNITVESGNTLAMAASGTFTGPAIAISGTGASSRGALRIDATSTLNNSVTLSSSARIATINDGIVATLAGNITGASQLDQNSSGAVGTLIYSGTSTFNELLVSKGNAQIGAASAGSITGNVTASGAAAMVTGTGTVIGNLNVTTGMVKPGDHSGTGIAGAGMGVGTLNVNGSASLSLIAPGTAAQFQMGLAASDRLAITGNLALNGNSTIVGLFTAGYTPTAGGTWDLITYGGNLTPDTFDLGTNLRTGADAAGNEGNLNLPDVSANGLLWNVALANGALTATLVVPEPSAALLFGGSCAFLALRRRKRATSKND
;
A
#
# COMPACT_ATOMS: atom_id res chain seq x y z
N MET A 1 -7.07 -28.36 20.96
CA MET A 1 -6.30 -29.58 20.62
C MET A 1 -5.39 -29.28 19.44
N PHE A 2 -4.23 -29.94 19.34
CA PHE A 2 -3.22 -29.68 18.31
C PHE A 2 -2.98 -30.94 17.47
N TYR A 3 -3.04 -30.81 16.15
CA TYR A 3 -2.84 -31.89 15.19
C TYR A 3 -1.85 -31.48 14.11
N GLN A 4 -1.15 -32.45 13.54
CA GLN A 4 -0.22 -32.22 12.43
C GLN A 4 -0.54 -33.19 11.28
N LEU A 5 -0.63 -32.64 10.07
CA LEU A 5 -0.70 -33.38 8.82
C LEU A 5 0.65 -33.23 8.11
N GLY A 6 1.41 -34.31 8.02
CA GLY A 6 2.73 -34.33 7.36
C GLY A 6 2.93 -35.57 6.50
N GLY A 7 4.03 -35.59 5.74
CA GLY A 7 4.39 -36.69 4.84
C GLY A 7 3.62 -36.67 3.52
N ALA A 8 3.96 -37.57 2.60
CA ALA A 8 3.24 -37.80 1.34
C ALA A 8 1.94 -38.60 1.57
N ASN A 9 1.15 -38.19 2.56
CA ASN A 9 -0.10 -38.86 2.90
C ASN A 9 -1.19 -38.46 1.90
N GLN A 10 -1.83 -39.46 1.29
CA GLN A 10 -2.93 -39.29 0.33
C GLN A 10 -4.27 -39.24 1.07
N TRP A 11 -4.48 -38.22 1.89
CA TRP A 11 -5.79 -38.02 2.50
C TRP A 11 -6.82 -37.73 1.40
N THR A 12 -7.90 -38.50 1.31
CA THR A 12 -8.94 -38.34 0.29
C THR A 12 -10.27 -37.93 0.92
N GLY A 13 -11.16 -37.36 0.11
CA GLY A 13 -12.49 -36.91 0.55
C GLY A 13 -12.49 -35.52 1.18
N ASN A 14 -13.49 -35.27 2.03
CA ASN A 14 -13.68 -33.98 2.70
C ASN A 14 -13.02 -34.00 4.08
N TYR A 15 -12.33 -32.91 4.44
CA TYR A 15 -11.76 -32.72 5.76
C TYR A 15 -12.41 -31.53 6.46
N THR A 16 -13.04 -31.77 7.62
CA THR A 16 -13.70 -30.73 8.42
C THR A 16 -12.97 -30.57 9.75
N ILE A 17 -12.54 -29.35 10.06
CA ILE A 17 -11.98 -28.97 11.35
C ILE A 17 -13.09 -28.29 12.14
N ASP A 18 -13.67 -29.04 13.07
CA ASP A 18 -14.81 -28.63 13.89
C ASP A 18 -14.58 -29.08 15.35
N ALA A 19 -14.93 -28.20 16.30
CA ALA A 19 -14.80 -28.42 17.73
C ALA A 19 -16.10 -28.94 18.40
N THR A 20 -17.01 -29.54 17.63
CA THR A 20 -18.36 -29.96 18.07
C THR A 20 -18.43 -30.83 19.33
N ASN A 21 -17.34 -31.46 19.78
CA ASN A 21 -17.38 -32.45 20.87
C ASN A 21 -16.54 -32.15 22.12
N GLY A 22 -16.27 -30.88 22.46
CA GLY A 22 -15.62 -30.60 23.76
C GLY A 22 -15.23 -29.16 24.08
N GLY A 23 -15.72 -28.16 23.34
CA GLY A 23 -15.49 -26.74 23.62
C GLY A 23 -14.07 -26.22 23.40
N ASN A 24 -13.11 -27.10 23.07
CA ASN A 24 -11.73 -26.73 22.83
C ASN A 24 -11.49 -26.48 21.34
N SER A 25 -11.07 -25.27 21.00
CA SER A 25 -10.56 -24.92 19.67
C SER A 25 -9.53 -25.94 19.16
N GLN A 26 -9.65 -26.33 17.90
CA GLN A 26 -8.68 -27.16 17.20
C GLN A 26 -7.67 -26.31 16.44
N PHE A 27 -6.43 -26.80 16.40
CA PHE A 27 -5.32 -26.21 15.67
C PHE A 27 -4.65 -27.32 14.85
N VAL A 28 -4.76 -27.24 13.53
CA VAL A 28 -4.22 -28.26 12.60
C VAL A 28 -3.12 -27.65 11.76
N GLU A 29 -1.90 -28.21 11.82
CA GLU A 29 -0.77 -27.77 11.01
C GLU A 29 -0.56 -28.66 9.78
N ILE A 30 -0.36 -28.07 8.62
CA ILE A 30 0.11 -28.74 7.41
C ILE A 30 1.64 -28.58 7.32
N LYS A 31 2.37 -29.67 7.59
CA LYS A 31 3.85 -29.74 7.59
C LYS A 31 4.46 -30.06 6.23
N THR A 32 3.65 -30.40 5.24
CA THR A 32 4.10 -30.67 3.87
C THR A 32 3.01 -30.22 2.90
N PRO A 33 3.30 -29.39 1.88
CA PRO A 33 2.25 -28.86 1.00
C PRO A 33 1.42 -29.93 0.29
N SER A 34 2.06 -31.06 -0.05
CA SER A 34 1.38 -32.20 -0.69
C SER A 34 0.47 -33.01 0.24
N ALA A 35 0.48 -32.78 1.56
CA ALA A 35 -0.34 -33.54 2.51
C ALA A 35 -1.85 -33.30 2.33
N ILE A 36 -2.24 -32.24 1.62
CA ILE A 36 -3.64 -31.89 1.36
C ILE A 36 -4.03 -31.99 -0.12
N SER A 37 -3.11 -32.38 -1.01
CA SER A 37 -3.33 -32.25 -2.46
C SER A 37 -4.39 -33.20 -3.03
N THR A 38 -4.67 -34.31 -2.33
CA THR A 38 -5.64 -35.34 -2.73
C THR A 38 -7.00 -35.19 -2.06
N LEU A 39 -7.16 -34.24 -1.14
CA LEU A 39 -8.44 -33.90 -0.54
C LEU A 39 -9.36 -33.23 -1.57
N THR A 40 -10.67 -33.32 -1.38
CA THR A 40 -11.69 -32.72 -2.25
C THR A 40 -12.13 -31.36 -1.74
N ASN A 41 -12.24 -31.20 -0.42
CA ASN A 41 -12.59 -29.95 0.25
C ASN A 41 -11.98 -29.90 1.66
N ILE A 42 -11.62 -28.71 2.12
CA ILE A 42 -11.28 -28.46 3.53
C ILE A 42 -12.25 -27.43 4.08
N THR A 43 -12.87 -27.71 5.23
CA THR A 43 -13.73 -26.75 5.93
C THR A 43 -13.14 -26.47 7.32
N VAL A 44 -12.92 -25.19 7.61
CA VAL A 44 -12.49 -24.71 8.93
C VAL A 44 -13.65 -23.96 9.57
N GLU A 45 -14.28 -24.60 10.56
CA GLU A 45 -15.39 -23.98 11.28
C GLU A 45 -14.90 -22.93 12.28
N SER A 46 -15.84 -22.08 12.72
CA SER A 46 -15.54 -20.98 13.63
C SER A 46 -14.83 -21.46 14.90
N GLY A 47 -13.80 -20.71 15.31
CA GLY A 47 -13.00 -21.03 16.49
C GLY A 47 -11.88 -22.05 16.26
N ASN A 48 -11.68 -22.54 15.03
CA ASN A 48 -10.60 -23.46 14.68
C ASN A 48 -9.58 -22.83 13.74
N THR A 49 -8.35 -23.34 13.74
CA THR A 49 -7.27 -22.87 12.86
C THR A 49 -6.70 -24.00 12.01
N LEU A 50 -6.59 -23.72 10.72
CA LEU A 50 -5.73 -24.45 9.79
C LEU A 50 -4.46 -23.63 9.56
N ALA A 51 -3.29 -24.20 9.82
CA ALA A 51 -2.00 -23.53 9.69
C ALA A 51 -1.15 -24.14 8.58
N MET A 52 -0.72 -23.31 7.62
CA MET A 52 0.25 -23.66 6.58
C MET A 52 1.66 -23.53 7.16
N ALA A 53 2.21 -24.63 7.67
CA ALA A 53 3.43 -24.64 8.46
C ALA A 53 4.69 -25.07 7.70
N ALA A 54 4.57 -25.25 6.39
CA ALA A 54 5.67 -25.58 5.49
C ALA A 54 5.90 -24.47 4.48
N SER A 55 7.14 -24.31 4.04
CA SER A 55 7.45 -23.46 2.90
C SER A 55 7.07 -24.14 1.58
N GLY A 56 6.99 -23.35 0.51
CA GLY A 56 6.67 -23.82 -0.84
C GLY A 56 5.22 -23.55 -1.25
N THR A 57 4.76 -24.28 -2.26
CA THR A 57 3.45 -24.04 -2.88
C THR A 57 2.43 -25.08 -2.42
N PHE A 58 1.38 -24.62 -1.74
CA PHE A 58 0.20 -25.42 -1.42
C PHE A 58 -0.73 -25.43 -2.64
N THR A 59 -1.00 -26.62 -3.13
CA THR A 59 -2.00 -26.91 -4.17
C THR A 59 -2.94 -27.99 -3.64
N GLY A 60 -4.18 -28.00 -4.12
CA GLY A 60 -5.16 -29.00 -3.70
C GLY A 60 -6.58 -28.43 -3.71
N PRO A 61 -7.43 -28.85 -2.77
CA PRO A 61 -8.84 -28.50 -2.77
C PRO A 61 -9.12 -27.05 -2.43
N ALA A 62 -10.36 -26.64 -2.63
CA ALA A 62 -10.87 -25.41 -2.02
C ALA A 62 -10.80 -25.50 -0.48
N ILE A 63 -10.58 -24.35 0.16
CA ILE A 63 -10.57 -24.19 1.62
C ILE A 63 -11.68 -23.23 2.02
N ALA A 64 -12.71 -23.72 2.69
CA ALA A 64 -13.73 -22.90 3.32
C ALA A 64 -13.29 -22.49 4.74
N ILE A 65 -13.35 -21.21 5.07
CA ILE A 65 -12.98 -20.68 6.40
C ILE A 65 -14.09 -19.82 7.02
N SER A 66 -14.13 -19.80 8.35
CA SER A 66 -15.10 -19.06 9.14
C SER A 66 -14.50 -18.60 10.48
N GLY A 67 -14.84 -17.40 10.95
CA GLY A 67 -14.44 -16.89 12.27
C GLY A 67 -12.96 -16.50 12.43
N THR A 68 -12.56 -16.23 13.68
CA THR A 68 -11.22 -15.69 14.01
C THR A 68 -10.14 -16.76 14.20
N GLY A 69 -10.54 -18.03 14.12
CA GLY A 69 -9.74 -19.19 14.48
C GLY A 69 -9.39 -19.33 15.97
N ALA A 70 -8.63 -20.39 16.26
CA ALA A 70 -8.25 -20.80 17.61
C ALA A 70 -7.43 -19.71 18.31
N SER A 71 -7.87 -19.27 19.48
CA SER A 71 -7.23 -18.18 20.24
C SER A 71 -7.01 -16.92 19.39
N SER A 72 -7.91 -16.63 18.45
CA SER A 72 -7.83 -15.47 17.55
C SER A 72 -6.65 -15.47 16.56
N ARG A 73 -5.98 -16.61 16.35
CA ARG A 73 -4.76 -16.72 15.52
C ARG A 73 -5.00 -16.75 14.00
N GLY A 74 -6.24 -16.56 13.56
CA GLY A 74 -6.65 -16.75 12.16
C GLY A 74 -7.31 -18.11 11.95
N ALA A 75 -8.44 -18.14 11.23
CA ALA A 75 -9.04 -19.39 10.77
C ALA A 75 -8.10 -20.10 9.78
N LEU A 76 -7.40 -19.32 8.96
CA LEU A 76 -6.25 -19.76 8.19
C LEU A 76 -5.00 -18.98 8.65
N ARG A 77 -3.94 -19.69 9.02
CA ARG A 77 -2.68 -19.10 9.46
C ARG A 77 -1.54 -19.55 8.56
N ILE A 78 -0.60 -18.66 8.26
CA ILE A 78 0.60 -18.96 7.50
C ILE A 78 1.83 -18.85 8.41
N ASP A 79 2.49 -19.97 8.66
CA ASP A 79 3.60 -20.04 9.61
C ASP A 79 4.98 -20.09 8.92
N ALA A 80 4.99 -20.25 7.60
CA ALA A 80 6.19 -20.28 6.78
C ALA A 80 5.95 -19.56 5.44
N THR A 81 7.00 -18.92 4.92
CA THR A 81 6.96 -18.26 3.60
C THR A 81 6.54 -19.26 2.53
N SER A 82 5.39 -19.02 1.93
CA SER A 82 4.69 -19.99 1.08
C SER A 82 3.75 -19.33 0.08
N THR A 83 3.34 -20.10 -0.92
CA THR A 83 2.30 -19.72 -1.88
C THR A 83 1.09 -20.63 -1.69
N LEU A 84 -0.07 -20.05 -1.43
CA LEU A 84 -1.36 -20.74 -1.41
C LEU A 84 -2.02 -20.60 -2.79
N ASN A 85 -1.99 -21.65 -3.61
CA ASN A 85 -2.70 -21.69 -4.90
C ASN A 85 -4.14 -22.22 -4.77
N ASN A 86 -4.52 -22.72 -3.59
CA ASN A 86 -5.89 -23.15 -3.30
C ASN A 86 -6.87 -21.97 -3.35
N SER A 87 -8.07 -22.19 -3.86
CA SER A 87 -9.16 -21.22 -3.66
C SER A 87 -9.59 -21.22 -2.20
N VAL A 88 -9.91 -20.03 -1.68
CA VAL A 88 -10.43 -19.85 -0.33
C VAL A 88 -11.85 -19.31 -0.41
N THR A 89 -12.77 -19.88 0.35
CA THR A 89 -14.16 -19.40 0.45
C THR A 89 -14.44 -18.91 1.87
N LEU A 90 -14.89 -17.67 2.01
CA LEU A 90 -15.35 -17.09 3.26
C LEU A 90 -16.79 -17.53 3.50
N SER A 91 -16.99 -18.50 4.39
CA SER A 91 -18.33 -18.97 4.76
C SER A 91 -19.03 -18.02 5.76
N SER A 92 -18.24 -17.17 6.41
CA SER A 92 -18.65 -16.05 7.25
C SER A 92 -17.50 -15.04 7.31
N SER A 93 -17.61 -13.98 8.12
CA SER A 93 -16.45 -13.14 8.42
C SER A 93 -15.34 -13.98 9.02
N ALA A 94 -14.15 -13.92 8.42
CA ALA A 94 -13.04 -14.79 8.77
C ALA A 94 -11.73 -14.00 8.91
N ARG A 95 -10.73 -14.66 9.49
CA ARG A 95 -9.40 -14.08 9.67
C ARG A 95 -8.32 -14.92 8.99
N ILE A 96 -7.43 -14.23 8.28
CA ILE A 96 -6.16 -14.79 7.83
C ILE A 96 -5.02 -14.08 8.56
N ALA A 97 -4.02 -14.84 9.00
CA ALA A 97 -2.88 -14.27 9.70
C ALA A 97 -1.57 -14.93 9.30
N THR A 98 -0.46 -14.25 9.54
CA THR A 98 0.87 -14.87 9.62
C THR A 98 1.23 -15.17 11.07
N ILE A 99 2.31 -15.90 11.33
CA ILE A 99 2.79 -16.14 12.70
C ILE A 99 3.73 -15.04 13.22
N ASN A 100 4.48 -14.37 12.34
CA ASN A 100 5.42 -13.29 12.67
C ASN A 100 5.64 -12.36 11.46
N ASP A 101 6.53 -11.38 11.62
CA ASP A 101 6.89 -10.33 10.66
C ASP A 101 7.81 -10.77 9.51
N GLY A 102 8.56 -11.84 9.69
CA GLY A 102 9.42 -12.45 8.67
C GLY A 102 8.66 -13.29 7.64
N ILE A 103 7.38 -13.58 7.86
CA ILE A 103 6.59 -14.37 6.92
C ILE A 103 6.06 -13.51 5.78
N VAL A 104 6.31 -13.98 4.56
CA VAL A 104 5.67 -13.51 3.33
C VAL A 104 4.86 -14.64 2.74
N ALA A 105 3.55 -14.46 2.62
CA ALA A 105 2.67 -15.46 2.02
C ALA A 105 2.01 -14.92 0.76
N THR A 106 2.06 -15.68 -0.33
CA THR A 106 1.37 -15.33 -1.57
C THR A 106 0.05 -16.09 -1.66
N LEU A 107 -1.07 -15.37 -1.62
CA LEU A 107 -2.42 -15.86 -1.84
C LEU A 107 -2.72 -15.77 -3.34
N ALA A 108 -2.27 -16.78 -4.07
CA ALA A 108 -2.38 -16.86 -5.53
C ALA A 108 -3.71 -17.45 -6.00
N GLY A 109 -4.33 -18.31 -5.18
CA GLY A 109 -5.71 -18.72 -5.39
C GLY A 109 -6.70 -17.58 -5.08
N ASN A 110 -7.87 -17.64 -5.70
CA ASN A 110 -8.93 -16.66 -5.47
C ASN A 110 -9.53 -16.81 -4.07
N ILE A 111 -9.79 -15.69 -3.39
CA ILE A 111 -10.58 -15.67 -2.15
C ILE A 111 -11.97 -15.15 -2.49
N THR A 112 -13.03 -15.87 -2.15
CA THR A 112 -14.41 -15.52 -2.52
C THR A 112 -15.37 -15.58 -1.33
N GLY A 113 -16.44 -14.77 -1.33
CA GLY A 113 -17.54 -14.85 -0.37
C GLY A 113 -18.05 -13.48 0.07
N ALA A 114 -19.32 -13.33 0.41
CA ALA A 114 -19.93 -12.02 0.72
C ALA A 114 -19.70 -11.59 2.19
N SER A 115 -18.49 -11.75 2.71
CA SER A 115 -18.14 -11.49 4.12
C SER A 115 -16.90 -10.61 4.25
N GLN A 116 -16.58 -10.19 5.48
CA GLN A 116 -15.34 -9.48 5.78
C GLN A 116 -14.17 -10.46 5.95
N LEU A 117 -13.00 -10.10 5.45
CA LEU A 117 -11.74 -10.76 5.74
C LEU A 117 -10.88 -9.84 6.61
N ASP A 118 -10.56 -10.26 7.84
CA ASP A 118 -9.64 -9.55 8.73
C ASP A 118 -8.22 -10.13 8.58
N GLN A 119 -7.24 -9.24 8.40
CA GLN A 119 -5.82 -9.58 8.34
C GLN A 119 -5.10 -9.20 9.65
N ASN A 120 -4.40 -10.19 10.22
CA ASN A 120 -3.35 -10.03 11.25
C ASN A 120 -3.75 -9.31 12.56
N SER A 121 -4.99 -9.42 13.04
CA SER A 121 -5.37 -8.71 14.28
C SER A 121 -4.74 -9.24 15.59
N SER A 122 -4.14 -10.44 15.63
CA SER A 122 -3.46 -10.98 16.83
C SER A 122 -1.93 -11.08 16.68
N GLY A 123 -1.16 -10.21 17.36
CA GLY A 123 0.28 -10.32 17.63
C GLY A 123 1.27 -10.45 16.45
N ALA A 124 0.80 -10.75 15.24
CA ALA A 124 1.60 -11.07 14.07
C ALA A 124 1.55 -9.94 13.04
N VAL A 125 2.63 -9.80 12.28
CA VAL A 125 2.92 -8.62 11.47
C VAL A 125 3.63 -8.98 10.16
N GLY A 126 3.23 -10.08 9.51
CA GLY A 126 3.81 -10.49 8.23
C GLY A 126 3.18 -9.80 7.02
N THR A 127 3.61 -10.21 5.83
CA THR A 127 3.05 -9.77 4.55
C THR A 127 2.16 -10.86 3.96
N LEU A 128 0.92 -10.51 3.62
CA LEU A 128 0.07 -11.31 2.73
C LEU A 128 0.00 -10.61 1.36
N ILE A 129 0.37 -11.32 0.30
CA ILE A 129 0.33 -10.85 -1.08
C ILE A 129 -0.91 -11.44 -1.75
N TYR A 130 -1.87 -10.59 -2.09
CA TYR A 130 -3.09 -10.96 -2.80
C TYR A 130 -2.84 -10.91 -4.31
N SER A 131 -2.26 -11.98 -4.88
CA SER A 131 -1.93 -12.03 -6.31
C SER A 131 -3.01 -12.67 -7.17
N GLY A 132 -3.98 -13.38 -6.56
CA GLY A 132 -5.19 -13.86 -7.24
C GLY A 132 -6.24 -12.77 -7.47
N THR A 133 -7.40 -13.16 -8.00
CA THR A 133 -8.58 -12.28 -8.11
C THR A 133 -9.55 -12.61 -6.99
N SER A 134 -9.58 -11.78 -5.95
CA SER A 134 -10.41 -12.00 -4.77
C SER A 134 -11.70 -11.17 -4.83
N THR A 135 -12.80 -11.69 -4.29
CA THR A 135 -14.10 -11.01 -4.26
C THR A 135 -14.79 -11.25 -2.93
N PHE A 136 -14.87 -10.20 -2.11
CA PHE A 136 -15.54 -10.21 -0.81
C PHE A 136 -15.96 -8.80 -0.39
N ASN A 137 -16.66 -8.61 0.73
CA ASN A 137 -17.21 -7.28 1.05
C ASN A 137 -16.12 -6.28 1.47
N GLU A 138 -15.20 -6.74 2.33
CA GLU A 138 -14.15 -5.90 2.89
C GLU A 138 -12.91 -6.71 3.27
N LEU A 139 -11.72 -6.18 2.97
CA LEU A 139 -10.46 -6.56 3.60
C LEU A 139 -10.15 -5.53 4.69
N LEU A 140 -10.19 -5.95 5.94
CA LEU A 140 -9.76 -5.16 7.09
C LEU A 140 -8.31 -5.49 7.42
N VAL A 141 -7.40 -4.55 7.20
CA VAL A 141 -5.98 -4.67 7.55
C VAL A 141 -5.78 -4.07 8.92
N SER A 142 -5.79 -4.93 9.93
CA SER A 142 -5.61 -4.54 11.32
C SER A 142 -4.14 -4.42 11.70
N LYS A 143 -3.25 -5.22 11.10
CA LYS A 143 -1.78 -5.15 11.25
C LYS A 143 -1.08 -5.74 10.02
N GLY A 144 0.24 -5.59 9.99
CA GLY A 144 1.09 -6.21 8.98
C GLY A 144 0.95 -5.52 7.62
N ASN A 145 1.35 -6.22 6.56
CA ASN A 145 1.25 -5.70 5.21
C ASN A 145 0.26 -6.53 4.36
N ALA A 146 -0.76 -5.88 3.81
CA ALA A 146 -1.57 -6.43 2.74
C ALA A 146 -1.05 -5.87 1.41
N GLN A 147 -0.31 -6.67 0.65
CA GLN A 147 0.10 -6.28 -0.69
C GLN A 147 -0.97 -6.70 -1.70
N ILE A 148 -1.64 -5.72 -2.30
CA ILE A 148 -2.65 -5.95 -3.33
C ILE A 148 -1.94 -6.05 -4.67
N GLY A 149 -1.89 -7.27 -5.19
CA GLY A 149 -1.19 -7.62 -6.41
C GLY A 149 0.34 -7.59 -6.33
N ALA A 150 0.96 -8.30 -7.26
CA ALA A 150 2.40 -8.32 -7.48
C ALA A 150 2.68 -8.30 -8.99
N ALA A 151 3.66 -7.50 -9.42
CA ALA A 151 3.99 -7.25 -10.82
C ALA A 151 2.75 -6.84 -11.64
N SER A 152 1.91 -5.97 -11.07
CA SER A 152 0.63 -5.49 -11.64
C SER A 152 -0.44 -6.56 -11.83
N ALA A 153 -0.25 -7.77 -11.29
CA ALA A 153 -1.24 -8.84 -11.32
C ALA A 153 -1.91 -9.02 -9.94
N GLY A 154 -3.23 -9.21 -9.94
CA GLY A 154 -4.02 -9.44 -8.72
C GLY A 154 -4.99 -8.31 -8.44
N SER A 155 -6.14 -8.67 -7.86
CA SER A 155 -7.18 -7.69 -7.52
C SER A 155 -8.02 -8.13 -6.34
N ILE A 156 -8.61 -7.13 -5.66
CA ILE A 156 -9.63 -7.32 -4.65
C ILE A 156 -10.88 -6.55 -5.10
N THR A 157 -11.97 -7.26 -5.34
CA THR A 157 -13.30 -6.68 -5.38
C THR A 157 -13.86 -6.66 -3.97
N GLY A 158 -14.17 -5.47 -3.47
CA GLY A 158 -14.47 -5.19 -2.07
C GLY A 158 -13.76 -3.93 -1.58
N ASN A 159 -14.18 -3.41 -0.44
CA ASN A 159 -13.45 -2.32 0.21
C ASN A 159 -12.14 -2.84 0.83
N VAL A 160 -11.12 -2.00 0.89
CA VAL A 160 -9.88 -2.26 1.63
C VAL A 160 -9.73 -1.18 2.68
N THR A 161 -9.63 -1.58 3.95
CA THR A 161 -9.55 -0.65 5.08
C THR A 161 -8.29 -0.92 5.89
N ALA A 162 -7.38 0.06 5.98
CA ALA A 162 -6.22 0.05 6.87
C ALA A 162 -6.54 0.77 8.19
N SER A 163 -6.72 0.00 9.27
CA SER A 163 -7.29 0.46 10.54
C SER A 163 -6.47 0.13 11.79
N GLY A 164 -5.25 -0.38 11.64
CA GLY A 164 -4.26 -0.40 12.73
C GLY A 164 -3.05 0.47 12.43
N ALA A 165 -2.39 0.97 13.49
CA ALA A 165 -1.24 1.87 13.36
C ALA A 165 -0.05 1.26 12.58
N ALA A 166 0.10 -0.06 12.62
CA ALA A 166 1.12 -0.81 11.88
C ALA A 166 0.54 -1.52 10.64
N ALA A 167 -0.69 -1.18 10.23
CA ALA A 167 -1.31 -1.73 9.04
C ALA A 167 -0.80 -1.00 7.79
N MET A 168 -0.33 -1.76 6.82
CA MET A 168 0.08 -1.26 5.51
C MET A 168 -0.74 -1.91 4.42
N VAL A 169 -1.12 -1.10 3.44
CA VAL A 169 -1.62 -1.56 2.14
C VAL A 169 -0.57 -1.21 1.10
N THR A 170 0.00 -2.20 0.43
CA THR A 170 0.99 -1.99 -0.63
C THR A 170 0.59 -2.66 -1.93
N GLY A 171 1.48 -2.64 -2.93
CA GLY A 171 1.34 -3.43 -4.14
C GLY A 171 1.08 -2.61 -5.40
N THR A 172 0.92 -3.34 -6.49
CA THR A 172 0.74 -2.78 -7.85
C THR A 172 -0.55 -3.24 -8.52
N GLY A 173 -1.41 -3.94 -7.78
CA GLY A 173 -2.68 -4.47 -8.26
C GLY A 173 -3.82 -3.45 -8.26
N THR A 174 -5.04 -3.97 -8.16
CA THR A 174 -6.27 -3.17 -8.24
C THR A 174 -7.22 -3.47 -7.08
N VAL A 175 -7.68 -2.42 -6.41
CA VAL A 175 -8.84 -2.43 -5.52
C VAL A 175 -10.08 -2.03 -6.32
N ILE A 176 -11.06 -2.91 -6.44
CA ILE A 176 -12.37 -2.66 -7.08
C ILE A 176 -13.38 -2.43 -5.96
N GLY A 177 -13.42 -1.19 -5.49
CA GLY A 177 -14.09 -0.77 -4.27
C GLY A 177 -13.39 0.45 -3.69
N ASN A 178 -13.66 0.79 -2.43
CA ASN A 178 -13.02 1.93 -1.78
C ASN A 178 -11.75 1.52 -1.04
N LEU A 179 -10.77 2.41 -0.99
CA LEU A 179 -9.60 2.32 -0.11
C LEU A 179 -9.75 3.30 1.06
N ASN A 180 -9.79 2.81 2.29
CA ASN A 180 -9.93 3.64 3.49
C ASN A 180 -8.70 3.49 4.39
N VAL A 181 -8.06 4.58 4.76
CA VAL A 181 -6.93 4.62 5.68
C VAL A 181 -7.31 5.50 6.87
N THR A 182 -7.44 4.88 8.05
CA THR A 182 -7.92 5.55 9.27
C THR A 182 -6.85 5.65 10.36
N THR A 183 -5.97 4.65 10.47
CA THR A 183 -4.78 4.71 11.33
C THR A 183 -3.54 4.09 10.67
N GLY A 184 -3.71 3.33 9.58
CA GLY A 184 -2.61 2.69 8.88
C GLY A 184 -2.00 3.59 7.80
N MET A 185 -1.41 2.98 6.78
CA MET A 185 -0.85 3.71 5.64
C MET A 185 -0.96 2.92 4.34
N VAL A 186 -0.91 3.65 3.21
CA VAL A 186 -0.75 3.08 1.87
C VAL A 186 0.66 3.35 1.33
N LYS A 187 1.29 2.35 0.71
CA LYS A 187 2.55 2.51 -0.03
C LYS A 187 2.43 1.78 -1.37
N PRO A 188 2.04 2.46 -2.46
CA PRO A 188 2.04 1.82 -3.77
C PRO A 188 3.41 1.21 -4.08
N GLY A 189 3.43 0.18 -4.93
CA GLY A 189 4.66 -0.54 -5.25
C GLY A 189 4.78 -1.90 -4.55
N ASP A 190 5.50 -2.81 -5.18
CA ASP A 190 5.62 -4.19 -4.73
C ASP A 190 6.57 -4.35 -3.53
N HIS A 191 6.44 -5.49 -2.85
CA HIS A 191 7.22 -5.79 -1.67
C HIS A 191 8.56 -6.50 -1.96
N SER A 192 8.87 -6.91 -3.19
CA SER A 192 10.11 -7.64 -3.54
C SER A 192 10.44 -8.88 -2.67
N GLY A 193 9.50 -9.38 -1.86
CA GLY A 193 9.65 -10.58 -1.02
C GLY A 193 10.47 -10.44 0.27
N THR A 194 10.76 -9.23 0.75
CA THR A 194 11.75 -9.00 1.83
C THR A 194 11.21 -8.95 3.28
N GLY A 195 9.99 -9.42 3.54
CA GLY A 195 9.31 -9.30 4.84
C GLY A 195 8.89 -7.86 5.16
N ILE A 196 8.07 -7.62 6.19
CA ILE A 196 7.40 -6.30 6.38
C ILE A 196 8.31 -5.05 6.30
N ALA A 197 9.60 -5.17 6.65
CA ALA A 197 10.59 -4.10 6.55
C ALA A 197 10.75 -3.52 5.13
N GLY A 198 10.53 -4.33 4.08
CA GLY A 198 10.58 -3.88 2.69
C GLY A 198 9.23 -3.59 2.05
N ALA A 199 8.17 -3.43 2.84
CA ALA A 199 6.83 -3.12 2.32
C ALA A 199 6.84 -1.78 1.58
N GLY A 200 6.45 -1.78 0.30
CA GLY A 200 6.44 -0.60 -0.57
C GLY A 200 7.83 -0.06 -0.92
N MET A 201 8.85 -0.94 -0.98
CA MET A 201 10.18 -0.58 -1.49
C MET A 201 10.30 -0.73 -3.01
N GLY A 202 9.48 -1.58 -3.63
CA GLY A 202 9.31 -1.60 -5.07
C GLY A 202 8.59 -0.34 -5.54
N VAL A 203 8.75 -0.02 -6.83
CA VAL A 203 8.08 1.11 -7.48
C VAL A 203 6.85 0.62 -8.25
N GLY A 204 5.73 1.35 -8.20
CA GLY A 204 4.62 1.10 -9.09
C GLY A 204 3.30 1.80 -8.76
N THR A 205 2.26 1.48 -9.54
CA THR A 205 0.94 2.07 -9.35
C THR A 205 0.00 1.11 -8.63
N LEU A 206 -0.57 1.53 -7.51
CA LEU A 206 -1.74 0.87 -6.91
C LEU A 206 -3.00 1.53 -7.47
N ASN A 207 -3.88 0.73 -8.07
CA ASN A 207 -5.11 1.23 -8.68
C ASN A 207 -6.30 1.06 -7.73
N VAL A 208 -7.14 2.09 -7.63
CA VAL A 208 -8.38 2.11 -6.86
C VAL A 208 -9.53 2.48 -7.79
N ASN A 209 -10.28 1.47 -8.21
CA ASN A 209 -11.49 1.59 -9.02
C ASN A 209 -12.70 1.90 -8.11
N GLY A 210 -12.60 3.00 -7.38
CA GLY A 210 -13.57 3.51 -6.42
C GLY A 210 -13.04 4.80 -5.80
N SER A 211 -13.47 5.14 -4.59
CA SER A 211 -12.94 6.31 -3.87
C SER A 211 -11.82 5.93 -2.91
N ALA A 212 -10.95 6.87 -2.58
CA ALA A 212 -9.98 6.71 -1.50
C ALA A 212 -10.18 7.77 -0.41
N SER A 213 -10.09 7.33 0.83
CA SER A 213 -10.06 8.20 2.01
C SER A 213 -8.76 7.99 2.77
N LEU A 214 -7.88 8.99 2.73
CA LEU A 214 -6.66 9.06 3.53
C LEU A 214 -6.90 10.07 4.67
N SER A 215 -7.78 9.71 5.59
CA SER A 215 -8.25 10.59 6.66
C SER A 215 -7.98 9.96 8.01
N LEU A 216 -6.80 10.23 8.56
CA LEU A 216 -6.40 9.62 9.82
C LEU A 216 -7.17 10.22 11.00
N ILE A 217 -7.43 9.39 12.01
CA ILE A 217 -8.09 9.83 13.25
C ILE A 217 -7.13 10.55 14.21
N ALA A 218 -5.82 10.40 13.98
CA ALA A 218 -4.75 11.05 14.73
C ALA A 218 -3.58 11.37 13.78
N PRO A 219 -2.74 12.37 14.09
CA PRO A 219 -1.61 12.74 13.25
C PRO A 219 -0.70 11.55 12.91
N GLY A 220 -0.40 11.36 11.63
CA GLY A 220 0.48 10.28 11.16
C GLY A 220 0.65 10.24 9.65
N THR A 221 1.44 9.29 9.17
CA THR A 221 1.66 9.10 7.73
C THR A 221 0.54 8.25 7.13
N ALA A 222 -0.30 8.84 6.27
CA ALA A 222 -1.36 8.12 5.58
C ALA A 222 -0.89 7.47 4.27
N ALA A 223 0.11 8.06 3.61
CA ALA A 223 0.68 7.54 2.37
C ALA A 223 2.18 7.81 2.25
N GLN A 224 2.90 6.89 1.61
CA GLN A 224 4.32 7.05 1.28
C GLN A 224 4.61 6.62 -0.15
N PHE A 225 5.45 7.38 -0.86
CA PHE A 225 5.76 7.19 -2.27
C PHE A 225 7.28 7.21 -2.52
N GLN A 226 7.77 6.28 -3.33
CA GLN A 226 9.11 6.32 -3.92
C GLN A 226 9.11 7.17 -5.20
N MET A 227 10.09 8.07 -5.31
CA MET A 227 10.23 9.02 -6.40
C MET A 227 11.57 8.80 -7.11
N GLY A 228 11.50 8.39 -8.37
CA GLY A 228 12.64 8.29 -9.27
C GLY A 228 12.27 8.74 -10.68
N LEU A 229 13.25 8.96 -11.56
CA LEU A 229 13.00 9.48 -12.91
C LEU A 229 12.32 8.45 -13.83
N ALA A 230 12.79 7.20 -13.80
CA ALA A 230 12.31 6.15 -14.70
C ALA A 230 11.10 5.39 -14.13
N ALA A 231 10.95 5.39 -12.80
CA ALA A 231 9.88 4.72 -12.11
C ALA A 231 9.61 5.41 -10.77
N SER A 232 8.33 5.54 -10.44
CA SER A 232 7.85 6.14 -9.21
C SER A 232 6.56 5.49 -8.78
N ASP A 233 6.24 5.64 -7.50
CA ASP A 233 4.98 5.21 -6.95
C ASP A 233 3.86 6.16 -7.33
N ARG A 234 2.68 5.57 -7.52
CA ARG A 234 1.45 6.34 -7.71
C ARG A 234 0.26 5.61 -7.09
N LEU A 235 -0.61 6.38 -6.43
CA LEU A 235 -1.94 5.93 -6.05
C LEU A 235 -2.93 6.47 -7.09
N ALA A 236 -3.43 5.59 -7.95
CA ALA A 236 -4.34 5.98 -9.03
C ALA A 236 -5.79 5.67 -8.64
N ILE A 237 -6.61 6.71 -8.48
CA ILE A 237 -7.99 6.61 -7.98
C ILE A 237 -8.95 7.04 -9.10
N THR A 238 -9.99 6.27 -9.37
CA THR A 238 -11.00 6.65 -10.37
C THR A 238 -12.11 7.52 -9.79
N GLY A 239 -12.41 7.38 -8.50
CA GLY A 239 -13.43 8.12 -7.77
C GLY A 239 -12.90 9.31 -6.97
N ASN A 240 -13.55 9.59 -5.84
CA ASN A 240 -13.25 10.74 -5.00
C ASN A 240 -11.98 10.50 -4.17
N LEU A 241 -11.31 11.60 -3.80
CA LEU A 241 -10.21 11.61 -2.84
C LEU A 241 -10.61 12.43 -1.62
N ALA A 242 -10.58 11.82 -0.44
CA ALA A 242 -10.72 12.51 0.85
C ALA A 242 -9.39 12.52 1.61
N LEU A 243 -9.00 13.68 2.12
CA LEU A 243 -7.83 13.91 2.97
C LEU A 243 -8.30 14.64 4.24
N ASN A 244 -7.45 14.70 5.27
CA ASN A 244 -7.66 15.60 6.39
C ASN A 244 -6.33 16.13 6.98
N GLY A 245 -6.40 17.11 7.90
CA GLY A 245 -5.22 17.71 8.54
C GLY A 245 -4.40 16.78 9.44
N ASN A 246 -4.90 15.58 9.77
CA ASN A 246 -4.14 14.57 10.51
C ASN A 246 -3.28 13.68 9.60
N SER A 247 -3.57 13.66 8.30
CA SER A 247 -2.90 12.79 7.34
C SER A 247 -1.69 13.48 6.74
N THR A 248 -0.50 12.90 6.94
CA THR A 248 0.71 13.29 6.23
C THR A 248 0.95 12.38 5.02
N ILE A 249 1.33 12.98 3.89
CA ILE A 249 1.83 12.30 2.70
C ILE A 249 3.34 12.46 2.63
N VAL A 250 4.06 11.37 2.41
CA VAL A 250 5.54 11.37 2.38
C VAL A 250 6.04 10.96 0.99
N GLY A 251 6.87 11.79 0.37
CA GLY A 251 7.69 11.41 -0.78
C GLY A 251 9.11 11.06 -0.33
N LEU A 252 9.69 10.00 -0.87
CA LEU A 252 11.07 9.59 -0.67
C LEU A 252 11.73 9.41 -2.03
N PHE A 253 13.00 9.81 -2.17
CA PHE A 253 13.73 9.45 -3.38
C PHE A 253 14.12 7.98 -3.36
N THR A 254 13.94 7.31 -4.51
CA THR A 254 14.47 5.97 -4.71
C THR A 254 15.99 5.98 -4.50
N ALA A 255 16.52 4.94 -3.86
CA ALA A 255 17.96 4.85 -3.59
C ALA A 255 18.80 5.06 -4.86
N GLY A 256 19.77 5.98 -4.77
CA GLY A 256 20.67 6.33 -5.87
C GLY A 256 20.11 7.36 -6.86
N TYR A 257 18.88 7.86 -6.67
CA TYR A 257 18.36 8.95 -7.49
C TYR A 257 19.01 10.29 -7.10
N THR A 258 19.50 11.02 -8.11
CA THR A 258 19.98 12.40 -7.96
C THR A 258 18.90 13.37 -8.45
N PRO A 259 18.42 14.29 -7.58
CA PRO A 259 17.42 15.29 -7.96
C PRO A 259 17.88 16.13 -9.15
N THR A 260 17.00 16.25 -10.15
CA THR A 260 17.26 17.03 -11.37
C THR A 260 16.08 17.95 -11.66
N ALA A 261 16.36 19.19 -12.06
CA ALA A 261 15.34 20.15 -12.44
C ALA A 261 14.39 19.59 -13.52
N GLY A 262 13.10 19.88 -13.39
CA GLY A 262 12.04 19.39 -14.27
C GLY A 262 11.48 18.01 -13.90
N GLY A 263 12.12 17.28 -12.98
CA GLY A 263 11.57 16.03 -12.44
C GLY A 263 10.17 16.26 -11.87
N THR A 264 9.18 15.51 -12.35
CA THR A 264 7.77 15.66 -11.97
C THR A 264 7.17 14.30 -11.64
N TRP A 265 6.40 14.24 -10.56
CA TRP A 265 5.74 13.03 -10.09
C TRP A 265 4.27 13.29 -9.79
N ASP A 266 3.40 12.44 -10.33
CA ASP A 266 1.98 12.38 -9.97
C ASP A 266 1.83 11.35 -8.84
N LEU A 267 1.91 11.80 -7.60
CA LEU A 267 1.89 10.92 -6.42
C LEU A 267 0.50 10.29 -6.24
N ILE A 268 -0.55 11.11 -6.40
CA ILE A 268 -1.94 10.67 -6.34
C ILE A 268 -2.67 11.22 -7.56
N THR A 269 -3.43 10.38 -8.25
CA THR A 269 -4.41 10.82 -9.23
C THR A 269 -5.81 10.44 -8.78
N TYR A 270 -6.81 11.27 -9.07
CA TYR A 270 -8.21 11.05 -8.72
C TYR A 270 -9.12 11.56 -9.84
N GLY A 271 -10.16 10.79 -10.17
CA GLY A 271 -11.13 11.13 -11.22
C GLY A 271 -12.37 11.88 -10.73
N GLY A 272 -12.65 11.82 -9.42
CA GLY A 272 -13.81 12.45 -8.79
C GLY A 272 -13.50 13.76 -8.07
N ASN A 273 -14.27 14.05 -7.02
CA ASN A 273 -14.10 15.26 -6.21
C ASN A 273 -12.99 15.09 -5.17
N LEU A 274 -12.28 16.19 -4.89
CA LEU A 274 -11.35 16.32 -3.77
C LEU A 274 -12.09 16.86 -2.54
N THR A 275 -11.93 16.20 -1.39
CA THR A 275 -12.37 16.68 -0.07
C THR A 275 -11.14 16.79 0.83
N PRO A 276 -10.49 17.96 0.92
CA PRO A 276 -9.19 18.06 1.59
C PRO A 276 -9.28 18.23 3.12
N ASP A 277 -10.42 18.67 3.68
CA ASP A 277 -10.66 18.90 5.11
C ASP A 277 -9.43 19.31 5.96
N THR A 278 -9.07 20.60 5.97
CA THR A 278 -7.90 21.13 6.71
C THR A 278 -6.53 20.58 6.29
N PHE A 279 -6.44 19.65 5.33
CA PHE A 279 -5.17 19.23 4.73
C PHE A 279 -4.49 20.42 4.05
N ASP A 280 -3.26 20.70 4.48
CA ASP A 280 -2.43 21.79 3.96
C ASP A 280 -1.27 21.22 3.15
N LEU A 281 -1.10 21.68 1.91
CA LEU A 281 0.07 21.29 1.12
C LEU A 281 1.36 21.94 1.61
N GLY A 282 1.28 23.00 2.41
CA GLY A 282 2.39 23.90 2.73
C GLY A 282 2.67 24.90 1.60
N THR A 283 3.81 25.59 1.70
CA THR A 283 4.19 26.62 0.73
C THR A 283 4.88 26.03 -0.50
N ASN A 284 4.65 26.66 -1.66
CA ASN A 284 5.42 26.39 -2.87
C ASN A 284 6.81 27.00 -2.82
N LEU A 285 7.69 26.48 -3.68
CA LEU A 285 9.09 26.88 -3.80
C LEU A 285 9.89 26.64 -2.51
N ARG A 286 9.63 25.49 -1.87
CA ARG A 286 10.30 25.04 -0.63
C ARG A 286 11.43 24.06 -0.92
N THR A 287 12.38 23.89 -0.01
CA THR A 287 13.48 22.94 -0.20
C THR A 287 13.14 21.52 0.22
N GLY A 288 12.10 21.30 1.03
CA GLY A 288 11.86 20.01 1.69
C GLY A 288 12.67 19.84 2.99
N ALA A 289 13.43 20.87 3.40
CA ALA A 289 14.21 20.86 4.63
C ALA A 289 13.31 21.17 5.83
N ASP A 290 12.44 20.22 6.19
CA ASP A 290 11.42 20.43 7.21
C ASP A 290 11.89 20.05 8.63
N ALA A 291 12.98 20.67 9.10
CA ALA A 291 13.47 20.44 10.46
C ALA A 291 12.49 20.90 11.55
N ALA A 292 11.51 21.74 11.20
CA ALA A 292 10.58 22.38 12.14
C ALA A 292 9.12 21.88 12.02
N GLY A 293 8.80 20.98 11.08
CA GLY A 293 7.44 20.47 10.88
C GLY A 293 6.47 21.50 10.31
N ASN A 294 6.96 22.50 9.58
CA ASN A 294 6.20 23.69 9.16
C ASN A 294 5.81 23.67 7.67
N GLU A 295 6.07 22.56 6.95
CA GLU A 295 5.78 22.46 5.51
C GLU A 295 4.41 21.82 5.20
N GLY A 296 3.49 21.82 6.19
CA GLY A 296 2.13 21.31 6.06
C GLY A 296 2.04 19.78 6.19
N ASN A 297 1.14 19.18 5.43
CA ASN A 297 0.84 17.74 5.42
C ASN A 297 1.53 16.98 4.27
N LEU A 298 2.39 17.63 3.48
CA LEU A 298 3.15 16.99 2.41
C LEU A 298 4.67 17.10 2.68
N ASN A 299 5.25 16.00 3.14
CA ASN A 299 6.66 15.90 3.47
C ASN A 299 7.42 15.38 2.26
N LEU A 300 8.36 16.18 1.75
CA LEU A 300 9.20 15.84 0.61
C LEU A 300 10.67 15.85 1.03
N PRO A 301 11.57 15.12 0.33
CA PRO A 301 12.99 15.11 0.66
C PRO A 301 13.62 16.50 0.47
N ASP A 302 14.65 16.81 1.27
CA ASP A 302 15.45 18.02 1.10
C ASP A 302 16.25 17.98 -0.21
N VAL A 303 16.06 19.00 -1.05
CA VAL A 303 16.75 19.18 -2.34
C VAL A 303 17.65 20.41 -2.39
N SER A 304 17.87 21.07 -1.24
CA SER A 304 18.70 22.27 -1.13
C SER A 304 20.14 22.06 -1.62
N ALA A 305 20.72 20.89 -1.38
CA ALA A 305 22.06 20.52 -1.85
C ALA A 305 22.21 20.54 -3.38
N ASN A 306 21.09 20.44 -4.12
CA ASN A 306 21.05 20.48 -5.57
C ASN A 306 20.70 21.87 -6.13
N GLY A 307 20.45 22.87 -5.27
CA GLY A 307 19.99 24.19 -5.70
C GLY A 307 18.58 24.17 -6.33
N LEU A 308 17.76 23.18 -5.95
CA LEU A 308 16.40 22.99 -6.45
C LEU A 308 15.37 23.38 -5.39
N LEU A 309 14.14 23.57 -5.83
CA LEU A 309 12.97 23.80 -5.00
C LEU A 309 11.81 22.91 -5.45
N TRP A 310 10.90 22.62 -4.54
CA TRP A 310 9.65 21.93 -4.80
C TRP A 310 8.55 22.91 -5.22
N ASN A 311 7.92 22.60 -6.34
CA ASN A 311 6.64 23.17 -6.75
C ASN A 311 5.59 22.05 -6.68
N VAL A 312 4.63 22.19 -5.78
CA VAL A 312 3.58 21.22 -5.49
C VAL A 312 2.22 21.77 -5.88
N ALA A 313 1.34 20.89 -6.35
CA ALA A 313 -0.03 21.25 -6.68
C ALA A 313 -0.98 20.12 -6.33
N LEU A 314 -2.14 20.48 -5.79
CA LEU A 314 -3.28 19.58 -5.59
C LEU A 314 -4.47 20.19 -6.34
N ALA A 315 -4.53 19.90 -7.63
CA ALA A 315 -5.53 20.46 -8.53
C ALA A 315 -5.72 19.54 -9.74
N ASN A 316 -6.81 19.73 -10.47
CA ASN A 316 -7.05 19.06 -11.76
C ASN A 316 -6.95 17.52 -11.72
N GLY A 317 -7.37 16.89 -10.61
CA GLY A 317 -7.36 15.44 -10.49
C GLY A 317 -6.00 14.83 -10.12
N ALA A 318 -5.02 15.63 -9.67
CA ALA A 318 -3.73 15.11 -9.25
C ALA A 318 -3.12 15.87 -8.06
N LEU A 319 -2.33 15.14 -7.26
CA LEU A 319 -1.30 15.67 -6.38
C LEU A 319 0.04 15.51 -7.08
N THR A 320 0.64 16.62 -7.50
CA THR A 320 1.89 16.63 -8.23
C THR A 320 3.00 17.30 -7.42
N ALA A 321 4.22 16.81 -7.59
CA ALA A 321 5.44 17.41 -7.06
C ALA A 321 6.45 17.56 -8.21
N THR A 322 6.98 18.77 -8.39
CA THR A 322 7.93 19.10 -9.44
C THR A 322 9.17 19.77 -8.86
N LEU A 323 10.35 19.36 -9.31
CA LEU A 323 11.60 20.07 -9.03
C LEU A 323 11.79 21.23 -10.00
N VAL A 324 11.99 22.41 -9.45
CA VAL A 324 12.25 23.63 -10.22
C VAL A 324 13.56 24.26 -9.76
N VAL A 325 14.22 24.98 -10.67
CA VAL A 325 15.31 25.87 -10.30
C VAL A 325 14.68 27.18 -9.84
N PRO A 326 15.18 27.83 -8.77
CA PRO A 326 14.80 29.20 -8.47
C PRO A 326 15.06 30.05 -9.72
N GLU A 327 14.02 30.57 -10.35
CA GLU A 327 14.22 31.51 -11.46
C GLU A 327 15.04 32.68 -10.92
N PRO A 328 16.13 33.11 -11.59
CA PRO A 328 16.80 34.35 -11.21
C PRO A 328 15.72 35.42 -11.29
N SER A 329 15.35 35.95 -10.11
CA SER A 329 14.13 36.72 -9.90
C SER A 329 13.80 37.59 -11.11
N ALA A 330 12.55 37.60 -11.57
CA ALA A 330 12.14 38.45 -12.69
C ALA A 330 12.66 39.91 -12.56
N ALA A 331 12.93 40.37 -11.34
CA ALA A 331 13.64 41.60 -11.01
C ALA A 331 15.07 41.73 -11.60
N LEU A 332 15.88 40.66 -11.65
CA LEU A 332 17.20 40.63 -12.30
C LEU A 332 17.09 40.74 -13.82
N LEU A 333 16.16 40.01 -14.44
CA LEU A 333 15.90 40.10 -15.88
C LEU A 333 15.30 41.47 -16.25
N PHE A 334 14.38 41.98 -15.43
CA PHE A 334 13.80 43.31 -15.58
C PHE A 334 14.84 44.41 -15.36
N GLY A 335 15.67 44.28 -14.33
CA GLY A 335 16.76 45.19 -14.02
C GLY A 335 17.81 45.22 -15.13
N GLY A 336 18.21 44.06 -15.64
CA GLY A 336 19.09 43.94 -16.82
C GLY A 336 18.46 44.56 -18.07
N SER A 337 17.18 44.33 -18.31
CA SER A 337 16.43 44.93 -19.43
C SER A 337 16.37 46.46 -19.31
N CYS A 338 16.10 46.98 -18.12
CA CYS A 338 16.08 48.41 -17.84
C CYS A 338 17.47 49.04 -18.01
N ALA A 339 18.52 48.39 -17.50
CA ALA A 339 19.90 48.84 -17.66
C ALA A 339 20.31 48.88 -19.14
N PHE A 340 19.95 47.86 -19.92
CA PHE A 340 20.20 47.82 -21.36
C PHE A 340 19.46 48.94 -22.11
N LEU A 341 18.18 49.19 -21.79
CA LEU A 341 17.41 50.29 -22.37
C LEU A 341 18.01 51.66 -22.03
N ALA A 342 18.51 51.86 -20.80
CA ALA A 342 19.19 53.08 -20.39
C ALA A 342 20.50 53.29 -21.16
N LEU A 343 21.31 52.25 -21.35
CA LEU A 343 22.55 52.30 -22.14
C LEU A 343 22.27 52.57 -23.62
N ARG A 344 21.21 52.01 -24.19
CA ARG A 344 20.79 52.27 -25.58
C ARG A 344 20.38 53.73 -25.80
N ARG A 345 19.70 54.35 -24.83
CA ARG A 345 19.33 55.77 -24.90
C ARG A 345 20.55 56.70 -24.89
N ARG A 346 21.58 56.38 -24.09
CA ARG A 346 22.83 57.17 -24.07
C ARG A 346 23.55 57.17 -25.41
N LYS A 347 23.65 56.04 -26.10
CA LYS A 347 24.34 55.96 -27.41
C LYS A 347 23.66 56.77 -28.53
N ARG A 348 22.34 57.03 -28.45
CA ARG A 348 21.64 57.88 -29.43
C ARG A 348 21.80 59.37 -29.17
N ALA A 349 22.10 59.78 -27.94
CA ALA A 349 22.33 61.17 -27.61
C ALA A 349 23.70 61.66 -28.11
N THR A 350 24.66 60.75 -28.32
CA THR A 350 26.03 61.09 -28.73
C THR A 350 26.23 61.22 -30.25
N SER A 351 25.23 60.97 -31.11
CA SER A 351 25.37 61.08 -32.57
C SER A 351 24.77 62.35 -33.20
N LYS A 352 24.66 63.44 -32.43
CA LYS A 352 24.11 64.73 -32.90
C LYS A 352 25.13 65.87 -33.02
N ASN A 353 26.43 65.55 -33.06
CA ASN A 353 27.51 66.52 -33.24
C ASN A 353 28.37 66.21 -34.47
N ASP A 354 27.72 66.01 -35.63
CA ASP A 354 28.32 66.23 -36.95
C ASP A 354 27.36 67.08 -37.78
#